data_AF-A0A9E1CLC9-F1
#
_entry.id   AF-A0A9E1CLC9-F1
#
_cell.length_a   1.000
_cell.length_b   1.000
_cell.length_c   1.000
_cell.angle_alpha   90.00
_cell.angle_beta   90.00
_cell.angle_gamma   90.00
#
_symmetry.space_group_name_H-M   'P 1'
#
loop_
_entity.id
_entity.type
_entity.pdbx_description
1 polymer ?
#
loop_
_entity_poly.entity_id
_entity_poly.type
_entity_poly.pdbx_seq_one_letter_code
_entity_poly.pdbx_strand_id
1 'polypeptide(L)' 'MNEIPEYYTILFQAAEQAIQALEQQNYGLAKQILIDGEQAAEEAFVAKDE' A
#
# COMPACT_ATOMS: atom_id res chain seq x y z
N MET A 1 -1.06 8.15 -22.90
CA MET A 1 -1.36 8.65 -21.54
C MET A 1 -0.57 7.75 -20.62
N ASN A 2 0.35 8.27 -19.81
CA ASN A 2 1.13 7.41 -18.91
C ASN A 2 0.17 6.88 -17.85
N GLU A 3 -0.23 5.62 -17.98
CA GLU A 3 -1.06 4.97 -16.97
C GLU A 3 -0.29 4.93 -15.65
N ILE A 4 -0.97 5.30 -14.58
CA ILE A 4 -0.41 5.18 -13.23
C ILE A 4 -0.23 3.69 -12.95
N PRO A 5 0.98 3.23 -12.60
CA PRO A 5 1.19 1.82 -12.32
C PRO A 5 0.34 1.36 -11.13
N GLU A 6 -0.18 0.14 -11.19
CA GLU A 6 -1.07 -0.41 -10.16
C GLU A 6 -0.43 -0.45 -8.77
N TYR A 7 0.85 -0.85 -8.69
CA TYR A 7 1.63 -0.84 -7.45
C TYR A 7 1.67 0.55 -6.77
N TYR A 8 1.65 1.63 -7.55
CA TYR A 8 1.65 2.99 -7.00
C TYR A 8 0.32 3.28 -6.30
N THR A 9 -0.80 2.90 -6.90
CA THR A 9 -2.13 3.06 -6.30
C THR A 9 -2.26 2.24 -5.02
N ILE A 10 -1.74 1.01 -5.01
CA ILE A 10 -1.74 0.14 -3.83
C ILE A 10 -0.99 0.80 -2.66
N LEU A 11 0.24 1.26 -2.88
CA LEU A 11 1.03 1.92 -1.85
C LEU A 11 0.37 3.20 -1.35
N PHE A 12 -0.21 3.99 -2.26
CA PHE A 12 -0.88 5.23 -1.89
C PHE A 12 -2.09 4.99 -0.99
N GLN A 13 -2.92 3.99 -1.32
CA GLN A 13 -4.07 3.60 -0.50
C GLN A 13 -3.63 3.04 0.87
N ALA A 14 -2.60 2.21 0.90
CA ALA A 14 -2.06 1.69 2.15
C ALA A 14 -1.55 2.82 3.05
N ALA A 15 -0.86 3.82 2.48
CA ALA A 15 -0.42 4.99 3.23
C ALA A 15 -1.59 5.80 3.82
N GLU A 16 -2.65 6.05 3.05
CA GLU A 16 -3.84 6.75 3.56
C GLU A 16 -4.51 5.99 4.72
N GLN A 17 -4.67 4.67 4.58
CA GLN A 17 -5.26 3.83 5.61
C GLN A 17 -4.37 3.75 6.87
N ALA A 18 -3.05 3.67 6.70
CA ALA A 18 -2.11 3.67 7.81
C ALA A 18 -2.16 5.01 8.57
N ILE A 19 -2.26 6.14 7.87
CA ILE A 19 -2.41 7.47 8.49
C ILE A 19 -3.69 7.51 9.35
N GLN A 20 -4.82 7.02 8.83
CA GLN A 20 -6.07 6.95 9.60
C GLN A 20 -5.92 6.07 10.87
N ALA A 21 -5.20 4.95 10.77
CA ALA A 21 -4.91 4.10 11.93
C ALA A 21 -3.99 4.81 12.94
N LEU A 22 -3.01 5.60 12.48
CA LEU A 22 -2.14 6.42 13.33
C LEU A 22 -2.92 7.51 14.06
N GLU A 23 -3.86 8.19 13.40
CA GLU A 23 -4.74 9.20 14.01
C GLU A 23 -5.59 8.61 15.15
N GLN A 24 -5.95 7.33 15.04
CA GLN A 24 -6.66 6.57 16.06
C GLN A 24 -5.72 5.95 17.12
N GLN A 25 -4.42 6.26 17.07
CA GLN A 25 -3.37 5.69 17.92
C GLN A 25 -3.27 4.15 17.82
N ASN A 26 -3.76 3.57 16.72
CA ASN A 26 -3.68 2.14 16.45
C ASN A 26 -2.40 1.81 15.67
N TYR A 27 -1.27 1.97 16.34
CA TYR A 27 0.06 1.80 15.73
C TYR A 27 0.32 0.38 15.20
N GLY A 28 -0.26 -0.63 15.87
CA GLY A 28 -0.17 -2.02 15.43
C GLY A 28 -0.85 -2.24 14.08
N LEU A 29 -2.06 -1.71 13.93
CA LEU A 29 -2.80 -1.76 12.68
C LEU A 29 -2.10 -0.94 11.59
N ALA A 30 -1.64 0.28 11.89
CA ALA A 30 -0.93 1.11 10.94
C ALA A 30 0.31 0.40 10.36
N LYS A 31 1.09 -0.26 11.23
CA LYS A 31 2.24 -1.06 10.80
C LYS A 31 1.83 -2.22 9.88
N GLN A 32 0.76 -2.94 10.23
CA GLN A 32 0.31 -4.08 9.44
C GLN A 32 -0.17 -3.64 8.05
N ILE A 33 -0.94 -2.55 7.97
CA ILE A 33 -1.41 -1.96 6.70
C ILE A 33 -0.22 -1.63 5.78
N LEU A 34 0.86 -1.06 6.34
CA LEU A 34 2.05 -0.73 5.55
C LEU A 34 2.74 -1.98 5.01
N ILE A 35 2.93 -3.02 5.85
CA ILE A 35 3.54 -4.29 5.44
C ILE A 35 2.70 -4.97 4.34
N ASP A 36 1.38 -5.04 4.53
CA ASP A 36 0.48 -5.68 3.58
C ASP A 36 0.43 -4.91 2.26
N GLY A 37 0.45 -3.56 2.33
CA GLY A 37 0.50 -2.69 1.16
C GLY A 37 1.80 -2.82 0.36
N GLU A 38 2.95 -2.93 1.05
CA GLU A 38 4.24 -3.19 0.41
C GLU A 38 4.26 -4.54 -0.31
N GLN A 39 3.77 -5.60 0.35
CA GLN A 39 3.70 -6.93 -0.25
C GLN A 39 2.77 -6.94 -1.49
N ALA A 40 1.56 -6.38 -1.37
CA ALA A 40 0.62 -6.34 -2.49
C ALA A 40 1.15 -5.51 -3.67
N ALA A 41 1.89 -4.44 -3.40
CA ALA A 41 2.53 -3.63 -4.44
C ALA A 41 3.65 -4.40 -5.15
N GLU A 42 4.45 -5.16 -4.42
CA GLU A 42 5.48 -6.04 -4.99
C GLU A 42 4.85 -7.12 -5.86
N GLU A 43 3.79 -7.78 -5.38
CA GLU A 43 3.04 -8.78 -6.15
C GLU A 43 2.49 -8.19 -7.47
N ALA A 44 1.89 -6.99 -7.42
CA ALA A 44 1.36 -6.31 -8.60
C ALA A 44 2.47 -5.86 -9.58
N PHE A 45 3.65 -5.49 -9.07
CA PHE A 45 4.80 -5.15 -9.90
C PHE A 45 5.35 -6.39 -10.63
N VAL A 46 5.57 -7.49 -9.90
CA VAL A 46 6.09 -8.74 -10.46
C VAL A 46 5.12 -9.33 -11.49
N ALA A 47 3.82 -9.38 -11.18
CA ALA A 47 2.80 -9.91 -12.09
C ALA A 47 2.66 -9.10 -13.39
N LYS A 48 3.11 -7.84 -13.41
CA LYS A 48 3.11 -7.00 -14.62
C LYS A 48 4.33 -7.26 -15.51
N ASP A 49 5.42 -7.77 -14.95
CA ASP A 49 6.66 -8.08 -15.64
C ASP A 49 6.70 -9.54 -16.18
N GLU A 50 5.73 -10.38 -15.83
CA GLU A 50 5.48 -11.74 -16.39
C GLU A 50 4.60 -11.72 -17.66
#